data_AF-A0A2V5RTW1-F1
#
_entry.id   AF-A0A2V5RTW1-F1
#
_cell.length_a   1.000
_cell.length_b   1.000
_cell.length_c   1.000
_cell.angle_alpha   90.00
_cell.angle_beta   90.00
_cell.angle_gamma   90.00
#
_symmetry.space_group_name_H-M   'P 1'
#
loop_
_entity.id
_entity.type
_entity.pdbx_description
1 polymer ?
#
loop_
_entity_poly.entity_id
_entity_poly.type
_entity_poly.pdbx_seq_one_letter_code
_entity_poly.pdbx_strand_id
1 'polypeptide(L)' 'SAHPHDLTTFADQYGLAMRGGHHCNQPLMRRFGVSGTTRASFYFYNTMEEIDRMIEILHAAVRFFS' A
#
# COMPACT_ATOMS: atom_id res chain seq x y z
N SER A 1 0.56 7.72 -12.57
CA SER A 1 0.56 7.61 -11.10
C SER A 1 -0.55 6.65 -10.69
N ALA A 2 -0.23 5.58 -9.98
CA ALA A 2 -1.24 4.64 -9.49
C ALA A 2 -2.12 5.31 -8.41
N HIS A 3 -3.44 5.13 -8.49
CA HIS A 3 -4.30 5.52 -7.38
C HIS A 3 -4.03 4.56 -6.20
N PRO A 4 -4.20 4.99 -4.93
CA PRO A 4 -3.97 4.11 -3.78
C PRO A 4 -4.74 2.78 -3.81
N HIS A 5 -5.90 2.75 -4.47
CA HIS A 5 -6.67 1.53 -4.67
C HIS A 5 -6.01 0.58 -5.68
N ASP A 6 -5.43 1.09 -6.76
CA ASP A 6 -4.78 0.26 -7.79
C ASP A 6 -3.58 -0.50 -7.23
N LEU A 7 -2.77 0.17 -6.40
CA LEU A 7 -1.65 -0.48 -5.70
C LEU A 7 -2.14 -1.58 -4.74
N THR A 8 -3.25 -1.34 -4.04
CA THR A 8 -3.81 -2.32 -3.11
C THR A 8 -4.32 -3.55 -3.85
N THR A 9 -5.06 -3.36 -4.95
CA THR A 9 -5.56 -4.44 -5.80
C THR A 9 -4.44 -5.22 -6.47
N PHE A 10 -3.38 -4.54 -6.95
CA PHE A 10 -2.21 -5.19 -7.51
C PHE A 10 -1.52 -6.08 -6.46
N ALA A 11 -1.24 -5.54 -5.27
CA ALA A 11 -0.58 -6.29 -4.20
C ALA A 11 -1.38 -7.51 -3.72
N ASP A 12 -2.70 -7.41 -3.68
CA ASP A 12 -3.60 -8.50 -3.31
C ASP A 12 -3.43 -9.72 -4.22
N GLN A 13 -3.19 -9.52 -5.53
CA GLN A 13 -2.91 -10.61 -6.48
C GLN A 13 -1.64 -11.41 -6.14
N TYR A 14 -0.72 -10.83 -5.38
CA TYR A 14 0.52 -11.47 -4.91
C TYR A 14 0.42 -11.96 -3.46
N GLY A 15 -0.78 -11.91 -2.86
CA GLY A 15 -1.04 -12.33 -1.49
C GLY A 15 -0.57 -11.32 -0.43
N LEU A 16 -0.31 -10.06 -0.81
CA LEU A 16 0.09 -9.00 0.12
C LEU A 16 -1.11 -8.13 0.48
N ALA A 17 -1.63 -8.31 1.69
CA ALA A 17 -2.76 -7.54 2.19
C ALA A 17 -2.33 -6.13 2.65
N MET A 18 -2.95 -5.10 2.09
CA MET A 18 -2.79 -3.70 2.49
C MET A 18 -4.13 -2.97 2.50
N ARG A 19 -4.17 -1.75 3.04
CA ARG A 19 -5.36 -0.89 2.95
C ARG A 19 -5.08 0.33 2.08
N GLY A 20 -5.92 0.57 1.08
CA GLY A 20 -5.98 1.82 0.33
C GLY A 20 -7.12 2.74 0.80
N GLY A 21 -6.91 4.05 0.74
CA GLY A 21 -7.95 5.06 0.93
C GLY A 21 -7.64 6.09 2.02
N HIS A 22 -8.68 6.59 2.70
CA HIS A 22 -8.55 7.65 3.70
C HIS A 22 -8.21 7.16 5.11
N HIS A 23 -8.34 5.86 5.40
CA HIS A 23 -8.14 5.27 6.74
C HIS A 23 -8.97 5.92 7.85
N CYS A 24 -10.21 6.32 7.52
CA CYS A 24 -11.09 7.10 8.41
C CYS A 24 -10.47 8.43 8.89
N ASN A 25 -9.49 8.97 8.16
CA ASN A 25 -8.71 10.15 8.54
C ASN A 25 -8.67 11.22 7.43
N GLN A 26 -9.84 11.52 6.86
CA GLN A 26 -9.98 12.45 5.75
C GLN A 26 -9.45 13.87 6.03
N PRO A 27 -9.56 14.45 7.24
CA PRO A 27 -8.95 15.74 7.54
C PRO A 27 -7.42 15.75 7.36
N LEU A 28 -6.73 14.67 7.71
CA LEU A 28 -5.29 14.56 7.52
C LEU A 28 -4.92 14.46 6.05
N MET A 29 -5.69 13.70 5.25
CA MET A 29 -5.51 13.60 3.81
C MET A 29 -5.62 14.99 3.15
N ARG A 30 -6.62 15.79 3.56
CA ARG A 30 -6.77 17.19 3.10
C ARG A 30 -5.57 18.06 3.48
N ARG A 31 -5.03 17.91 4.70
CA ARG A 31 -3.83 18.64 5.14
C ARG A 31 -2.60 18.33 4.29
N PHE A 32 -2.45 17.08 3.84
CA PHE A 32 -1.33 16.65 2.97
C PHE A 32 -1.61 16.82 1.46
N GLY A 33 -2.82 17.23 1.07
CA GLY A 33 -3.17 17.43 -0.34
C GLY A 33 -3.24 16.14 -1.16
N VAL A 34 -3.48 14.98 -0.50
CA VAL A 34 -3.58 13.68 -1.18
C VAL A 34 -5.02 13.15 -1.13
N SER A 35 -5.45 12.42 -2.16
CA SER A 35 -6.77 11.77 -2.17
C SER A 35 -6.86 10.57 -1.23
N GLY A 36 -5.72 10.00 -0.84
CA GLY A 36 -5.62 8.86 0.06
C GLY A 36 -4.21 8.29 0.03
N THR A 37 -3.99 7.25 0.84
CA THR A 37 -2.70 6.54 0.87
C THR A 37 -2.93 5.03 0.89
N THR A 38 -1.91 4.28 0.51
CA THR A 38 -1.82 2.84 0.77
C THR A 38 -1.03 2.64 2.06
N ARG A 39 -1.51 1.75 2.94
CA ARG A 39 -0.92 1.50 4.25
C ARG A 39 -0.70 0.00 4.47
N ALA A 40 0.56 -0.39 4.65
CA ALA A 40 0.94 -1.63 5.32
C ALA A 40 1.01 -1.37 6.84
N SER A 41 0.46 -2.28 7.65
CA SER A 41 0.40 -2.14 9.11
C SER A 41 0.89 -3.44 9.73
N PHE A 42 1.99 -3.38 10.48
CA PHE A 42 2.64 -4.56 11.05
C PHE A 42 2.21 -4.83 12.50
N TYR A 43 2.40 -6.07 12.94
CA TYR A 43 2.19 -6.52 14.31
C TYR A 43 3.26 -7.54 14.72
N PHE A 44 3.22 -8.04 15.97
CA PHE A 44 4.28 -8.89 16.53
C PHE A 44 4.54 -10.19 15.77
N TYR A 45 3.56 -10.66 15.00
CA TYR A 45 3.64 -11.91 14.25
C TYR A 45 4.20 -11.74 12.84
N ASN A 46 4.44 -10.49 12.41
CA ASN A 46 5.06 -10.27 11.11
C ASN A 46 6.56 -10.54 11.15
N THR A 47 7.11 -10.96 10.02
CA THR A 47 8.54 -11.31 9.90
C THR A 47 9.28 -10.38 8.95
N MET A 48 10.61 -10.40 9.01
CA MET A 48 11.44 -9.60 8.11
C MET A 48 11.33 -10.10 6.67
N GLU A 49 11.17 -11.40 6.48
CA GLU A 49 10.98 -12.02 5.17
C GLU A 49 9.67 -11.56 4.51
N GLU A 50 8.61 -11.31 5.30
CA GLU A 50 7.37 -10.72 4.78
C GLU A 50 7.59 -9.27 4.31
N ILE A 51 8.45 -8.51 5.00
CA ILE A 51 8.83 -7.15 4.61
C ILE A 51 9.64 -7.18 3.31
N ASP A 52 10.60 -8.10 3.18
CA ASP A 52 11.40 -8.26 1.97
C ASP A 52 10.50 -8.60 0.76
N ARG A 53 9.60 -9.57 0.92
CA ARG A 53 8.60 -9.90 -0.10
C ARG A 53 7.70 -8.72 -0.43
N MET A 54 7.29 -7.93 0.56
CA MET A 54 6.51 -6.72 0.34
C MET A 54 7.26 -5.74 -0.55
N ILE A 55 8.55 -5.49 -0.30
CA ILE A 55 9.40 -4.58 -1.08
C ILE A 55 9.51 -5.06 -2.54
N GLU A 56 9.70 -6.35 -2.77
CA GLU A 56 9.74 -6.93 -4.13
C GLU A 56 8.45 -6.66 -4.91
N ILE A 57 7.29 -6.88 -4.27
CA ILE A 57 5.97 -6.63 -4.84
C ILE A 57 5.78 -5.13 -5.14
N LEU A 58 6.21 -4.24 -4.24
CA LEU A 58 6.13 -2.79 -4.46
C LEU A 58 6.99 -2.34 -5.65
N HIS A 59 8.20 -2.89 -5.81
CA HIS A 59 9.02 -2.61 -6.98
C HIS A 59 8.38 -3.11 -8.28
N ALA A 60 7.71 -4.28 -8.24
CA ALA A 60 6.96 -4.78 -9.38
C ALA A 60 5.78 -3.86 -9.73
N ALA A 61 5.05 -3.37 -8.72
CA ALA A 61 3.95 -2.43 -8.92
C ALA A 61 4.43 -1.12 -9.55
N VAL A 62 5.54 -0.54 -9.06
CA VAL A 62 6.12 0.67 -9.66
C VAL A 62 6.44 0.45 -11.13
N ARG A 63 7.07 -0.67 -11.50
CA ARG A 63 7.36 -0.99 -12.91
C ARG A 63 6.09 -1.17 -13.76
N PHE A 64 5.02 -1.71 -13.19
CA PHE A 64 3.76 -1.93 -13.88
C PHE A 64 2.97 -0.63 -14.14
N PHE A 65 3.02 0.32 -13.19
CA PHE A 65 2.27 1.59 -13.25
C PHE A 65 3.09 2.80 -13.73
N SER A 66 4.38 2.60 -14.06
CA SER A 66 5.23 3.59 -14.73
C SER A 66 4.91 3.64 -16.21
#